data_AF-A2EUF6-F1
#
_entry.id   AF-A2EUF6-F1
#
_cell.length_a   1.000
_cell.length_b   1.000
_cell.length_c   1.000
_cell.angle_alpha   90.00
_cell.angle_beta   90.00
_cell.angle_gamma   90.00
#
_symmetry.space_group_name_H-M   'P 1'
#
loop_
_entity.id
_entity.type
_entity.pdbx_description
1 polymer ?
#
loop_
_entity_poly.entity_id
_entity_poly.type
_entity_poly.pdbx_seq_one_letter_code
_entity_poly.pdbx_strand_id
1 'polypeptide(L)'
;MFFLISIRHSLNDFTVKLGHNIQSVRYCAEEDMNYTLLSPWHHDFVIALTEYTNETKLSYAQPIGTEHHPYDFTLPAYRFPTGNAEINIELKKDHCVGFSYASILRSSCMSNLIVYVNETFNHHWDTSIRNADECIFFAPPAKHKLFKLDCNMANDKVLIYRDNMVHNQFDDSFEGKAIADYKIAYSSPIIFRLQTMHDSEPGYANITGYSKEPMKNQLNYYGPVVTVKPEDIKVLRIMGVHYYALPILGCAPSALLLTVWIYAFLSIMRKKPQDKTENQTPIP
;
A
#
# COMPACT_ATOMS: atom_id res chain seq x y z
N MET A 1 -8.47 48.81 16.86
CA MET A 1 -8.05 47.89 15.79
C MET A 1 -7.41 46.69 16.47
N PHE A 2 -8.19 45.64 16.75
CA PHE A 2 -7.70 44.44 17.41
C PHE A 2 -7.27 43.44 16.34
N PHE A 3 -5.96 43.22 16.21
CA PHE A 3 -5.44 42.07 15.46
C PHE A 3 -5.50 40.85 16.39
N LEU A 4 -6.49 39.99 16.16
CA LEU A 4 -6.46 38.62 16.67
C LEU A 4 -5.38 37.88 15.89
N ILE A 5 -4.19 37.79 16.48
CA ILE A 5 -3.15 36.86 16.06
C ILE A 5 -3.67 35.48 16.47
N SER A 6 -4.32 34.79 15.53
CA SER A 6 -4.61 33.36 15.66
C SER A 6 -3.27 32.63 15.57
N ILE A 7 -2.71 32.31 16.73
CA ILE A 7 -1.61 31.36 16.84
C ILE A 7 -2.23 30.00 16.54
N ARG A 8 -2.21 29.59 15.26
CA ARG A 8 -2.38 28.17 14.93
C ARG A 8 -1.24 27.44 15.64
N HIS A 9 -1.58 26.68 16.66
CA HIS A 9 -0.69 25.64 17.17
C HIS A 9 -0.23 24.82 15.96
N SER A 10 1.08 24.82 15.73
CA SER A 10 1.73 23.93 14.78
C SER A 10 1.45 22.51 15.28
N LEU A 11 0.50 21.82 14.66
CA LEU A 11 0.34 20.39 14.86
C LEU A 11 1.63 19.73 14.38
N ASN A 12 2.19 18.84 15.21
CA ASN A 12 3.33 18.03 14.82
C ASN A 12 2.84 16.98 13.82
N ASP A 13 3.07 17.23 12.53
CA ASP A 13 2.76 16.27 11.46
C ASP A 13 3.86 15.21 11.40
N PHE A 14 3.52 13.93 11.62
CA PHE A 14 4.46 12.81 11.55
C PHE A 14 4.12 11.85 10.41
N THR A 15 5.08 11.59 9.53
CA THR A 15 4.89 10.70 8.37
C THR A 15 5.63 9.38 8.59
N VAL A 16 4.91 8.26 8.46
CA VAL A 16 5.46 6.90 8.54
C VAL A 16 5.35 6.21 7.20
N LYS A 17 6.46 5.66 6.72
CA LYS A 17 6.48 4.79 5.52
C LYS A 17 6.38 3.33 5.96
N LEU A 18 5.37 2.64 5.47
CA LEU A 18 5.17 1.22 5.74
C LEU A 18 6.01 0.38 4.76
N GLY A 19 6.53 -0.74 5.26
CA GLY A 19 7.35 -1.67 4.48
C GLY A 19 6.53 -2.70 3.71
N HIS A 20 7.22 -3.48 2.86
CA HIS A 20 6.66 -4.66 2.19
C HIS A 20 6.62 -5.88 3.13
N ASN A 21 5.86 -5.79 4.21
CA ASN A 21 5.76 -6.84 5.23
C ASN A 21 4.31 -7.01 5.71
N ILE A 22 4.12 -8.00 6.59
CA ILE A 22 2.90 -8.26 7.35
C ILE A 22 3.17 -7.81 8.79
N GLN A 23 2.47 -6.79 9.26
CA GLN A 23 2.78 -6.19 10.55
C GLN A 23 1.57 -5.49 11.19
N SER A 24 1.62 -5.30 12.51
CA SER A 24 0.72 -4.39 13.23
C SER A 24 1.48 -3.17 13.71
N VAL A 25 0.87 -2.01 13.61
CA VAL A 25 1.36 -0.74 14.15
C VAL A 25 0.31 -0.16 15.08
N ARG A 26 0.76 0.45 16.18
CA ARG A 26 -0.09 1.11 17.16
C ARG A 26 0.55 2.42 17.54
N TYR A 27 -0.18 3.51 17.38
CA TYR A 27 0.26 4.85 17.72
C TYR A 27 -0.63 5.40 18.82
N CYS A 28 -0.01 5.97 19.86
CA CYS A 28 -0.70 6.65 20.95
C CYS A 28 -0.18 8.08 21.01
N ALA A 29 -1.10 9.04 21.02
CA ALA A 29 -0.79 10.45 20.99
C ALA A 29 -0.44 10.98 22.38
N GLU A 30 0.74 11.57 22.55
CA GLU A 30 1.11 12.30 23.78
C GLU A 30 0.50 13.71 23.81
N GLU A 31 0.15 14.24 22.63
CA GLU A 31 -0.51 15.51 22.37
C GLU A 31 -1.39 15.40 21.12
N ASP A 32 -2.26 16.37 20.88
CA ASP A 32 -3.06 16.41 19.65
C ASP A 32 -2.12 16.43 18.44
N MET A 33 -2.26 15.44 17.56
CA MET A 33 -1.32 15.26 16.45
C MET A 33 -1.95 14.60 15.24
N ASN A 34 -1.30 14.86 14.10
CA ASN A 34 -1.67 14.25 12.84
C ASN A 34 -0.59 13.27 12.41
N TYR A 35 -1.02 12.08 12.02
CA TYR A 35 -0.16 11.08 11.43
C TYR A 35 -0.53 10.83 9.99
N THR A 36 0.48 10.61 9.17
CA THR A 36 0.31 10.15 7.80
C THR A 36 1.00 8.82 7.63
N LEU A 37 0.25 7.77 7.27
CA LEU A 37 0.79 6.48 6.87
C LEU A 37 0.89 6.42 5.35
N LEU A 38 2.08 6.15 4.84
CA LEU A 38 2.34 5.95 3.43
C LEU A 38 2.53 4.47 3.16
N SER A 39 1.62 3.89 2.39
CA SER A 39 1.73 2.50 1.98
C SER A 39 2.85 2.29 0.93
N PRO A 40 3.44 1.10 0.85
CA PRO A 40 4.40 0.76 -0.18
C PRO A 40 3.82 0.89 -1.60
N TRP A 41 4.70 1.10 -2.58
CA TRP A 41 4.31 1.18 -4.00
C TRP A 41 4.44 -0.18 -4.71
N HIS A 42 3.69 -0.36 -5.79
CA HIS A 42 3.74 -1.48 -6.74
C HIS A 42 3.13 -2.81 -6.29
N HIS A 43 2.79 -2.99 -5.02
CA HIS A 43 2.16 -4.21 -4.51
C HIS A 43 0.77 -3.94 -3.98
N ASP A 44 -0.11 -4.94 -3.98
CA ASP A 44 -1.42 -4.77 -3.36
C ASP A 44 -1.23 -4.59 -1.87
N PHE A 45 -1.82 -3.54 -1.33
CA PHE A 45 -1.68 -3.20 0.07
C PHE A 45 -3.03 -3.37 0.77
N VAL A 46 -3.06 -4.15 1.84
CA VAL A 46 -4.25 -4.37 2.64
C VAL A 46 -3.99 -3.84 4.03
N ILE A 47 -4.95 -3.10 4.56
CA ILE A 47 -4.89 -2.55 5.91
C ILE A 47 -6.24 -2.72 6.58
N ALA A 48 -6.22 -3.08 7.85
CA ALA A 48 -7.37 -3.18 8.71
C ALA A 48 -7.14 -2.31 9.95
N LEU A 49 -8.11 -1.47 10.28
CA LEU A 49 -8.15 -0.77 11.55
C LEU A 49 -8.48 -1.78 12.65
N THR A 50 -7.68 -1.79 13.72
CA THR A 50 -7.79 -2.77 14.81
C THR A 50 -8.14 -2.17 16.16
N GLU A 51 -7.81 -0.89 16.36
CA GLU A 51 -8.12 -0.13 17.57
C GLU A 51 -8.37 1.33 17.15
N TYR A 52 -9.42 1.94 17.68
CA TYR A 52 -9.68 3.37 17.50
C TYR A 52 -10.54 3.92 18.62
N THR A 53 -10.66 5.24 18.67
CA THR A 53 -11.58 5.96 19.57
C THR A 53 -12.57 6.75 18.74
N ASN A 54 -13.76 7.05 19.28
CA ASN A 54 -14.81 7.79 18.56
C ASN A 54 -14.39 9.21 18.13
N GLU A 55 -13.30 9.73 18.70
CA GLU A 55 -12.76 11.05 18.37
C GLU A 55 -11.67 11.00 17.29
N THR A 56 -11.21 9.80 16.92
CA THR A 56 -10.23 9.61 15.85
C THR A 56 -10.88 9.90 14.50
N LYS A 57 -10.28 10.77 13.70
CA LYS A 57 -10.68 10.97 12.30
C LYS A 57 -9.65 10.35 11.38
N LEU A 58 -10.15 9.62 10.38
CA LEU A 58 -9.34 8.93 9.40
C LEU A 58 -9.79 9.31 8.00
N SER A 59 -8.83 9.57 7.13
CA SER A 59 -9.06 9.72 5.70
C SER A 59 -7.97 9.02 4.90
N TYR A 60 -8.25 8.71 3.65
CA TYR A 60 -7.26 8.13 2.75
C TYR A 60 -7.28 8.79 1.38
N ALA A 61 -6.14 8.77 0.69
CA ALA A 61 -6.03 9.13 -0.72
C ALA A 61 -5.32 8.00 -1.47
N GLN A 62 -5.81 7.69 -2.68
CA GLN A 62 -5.15 6.75 -3.58
C GLN A 62 -5.29 7.24 -5.03
N PRO A 63 -4.18 7.50 -5.74
CA PRO A 63 -2.80 7.47 -5.27
C PRO A 63 -2.46 8.61 -4.29
N ILE A 64 -1.26 8.57 -3.68
CA ILE A 64 -0.75 9.66 -2.83
C ILE A 64 -0.86 11.01 -3.57
N GLY A 65 -1.38 12.03 -2.87
CA GLY A 65 -1.54 13.38 -3.40
C GLY A 65 -2.85 13.64 -4.15
N THR A 66 -3.80 12.69 -4.17
CA THR A 66 -5.17 12.93 -4.66
C THR A 66 -6.12 13.36 -3.54
N GLU A 67 -7.43 13.40 -3.84
CA GLU A 67 -8.44 13.84 -2.88
C GLU A 67 -8.57 12.83 -1.72
N HIS A 68 -8.71 13.36 -0.50
CA HIS A 68 -8.86 12.54 0.70
C HIS A 68 -10.33 12.16 0.90
N HIS A 69 -10.58 10.86 0.96
CA HIS A 69 -11.87 10.26 1.26
C HIS A 69 -11.96 9.90 2.73
N PRO A 70 -13.11 10.10 3.39
CA PRO A 70 -13.29 9.68 4.77
C PRO A 70 -13.23 8.14 4.87
N TYR A 71 -12.63 7.65 5.94
CA TYR A 71 -12.61 6.22 6.27
C TYR A 71 -13.98 5.78 6.80
N ASP A 72 -14.48 4.63 6.34
CA ASP A 72 -15.70 4.02 6.85
C ASP A 72 -15.36 3.08 8.01
N PHE A 73 -15.70 3.49 9.22
CA PHE A 73 -15.46 2.70 10.43
C PHE A 73 -16.34 1.45 10.52
N THR A 74 -17.40 1.33 9.72
CA THR A 74 -18.25 0.12 9.64
C THR A 74 -17.64 -0.96 8.75
N LEU A 75 -16.78 -0.57 7.81
CA LEU A 75 -16.00 -1.45 6.94
C LEU A 75 -14.50 -1.15 7.10
N PRO A 76 -13.92 -1.45 8.28
CA PRO A 76 -12.61 -0.96 8.68
C PRO A 76 -11.41 -1.62 7.98
N ALA A 77 -11.65 -2.41 6.92
CA ALA A 77 -10.62 -3.13 6.17
C ALA A 77 -10.64 -2.75 4.70
N TYR A 78 -9.51 -2.24 4.20
CA TYR A 78 -9.35 -1.75 2.84
C TYR A 78 -8.22 -2.46 2.11
N ARG A 79 -8.44 -2.69 0.81
CA ARG A 79 -7.44 -3.11 -0.16
C ARG A 79 -7.19 -1.94 -1.12
N PHE A 80 -5.95 -1.50 -1.19
CA PHE A 80 -5.46 -0.49 -2.11
C PHE A 80 -4.69 -1.20 -3.24
N PRO A 81 -5.31 -1.40 -4.43
CA PRO A 81 -4.66 -2.06 -5.55
C PRO A 81 -3.43 -1.28 -5.97
N THR A 82 -2.27 -1.93 -6.17
CA THR A 82 -0.97 -1.28 -6.45
C THR A 82 -0.33 -0.50 -5.29
N GLY A 83 -1.01 -0.40 -4.14
CA GLY A 83 -0.55 0.36 -2.99
C GLY A 83 -0.56 1.86 -3.31
N ASN A 84 0.51 2.57 -2.92
CA ASN A 84 0.65 4.01 -3.13
C ASN A 84 -0.57 4.81 -2.63
N ALA A 85 -1.09 4.41 -1.48
CA ALA A 85 -2.09 5.12 -0.72
C ALA A 85 -1.46 5.89 0.45
N GLU A 86 -2.06 7.03 0.75
CA GLU A 86 -1.81 7.86 1.92
C GLU A 86 -3.00 7.72 2.86
N ILE A 87 -2.75 7.54 4.15
CA ILE A 87 -3.80 7.48 5.18
C ILE A 87 -3.48 8.53 6.23
N ASN A 88 -4.36 9.53 6.35
CA ASN A 88 -4.24 10.60 7.32
C ASN A 88 -5.08 10.28 8.56
N ILE A 89 -4.50 10.57 9.72
CA ILE A 89 -5.05 10.22 11.02
C ILE A 89 -4.94 11.44 11.93
N GLU A 90 -6.08 11.99 12.34
CA GLU A 90 -6.13 13.00 13.38
C GLU A 90 -6.41 12.30 14.72
N LEU A 91 -5.46 12.39 15.65
CA LEU A 91 -5.55 11.75 16.96
C LEU A 91 -5.50 12.78 18.08
N LYS A 92 -6.45 12.68 19.01
CA LYS A 92 -6.46 13.48 20.23
C LYS A 92 -5.46 12.96 21.24
N LYS A 93 -4.97 13.85 22.09
CA LYS A 93 -4.11 13.49 23.22
C LYS A 93 -4.67 12.30 24.01
N ASP A 94 -3.78 11.40 24.43
CA ASP A 94 -4.05 10.19 25.20
C ASP A 94 -4.90 9.12 24.48
N HIS A 95 -5.22 9.31 23.20
CA HIS A 95 -5.90 8.30 22.39
C HIS A 95 -4.90 7.48 21.58
N CYS A 96 -5.31 6.25 21.24
CA CYS A 96 -4.51 5.34 20.43
C CYS A 96 -5.29 4.91 19.18
N VAL A 97 -4.55 4.62 18.12
CA VAL A 97 -5.04 4.02 16.89
C VAL A 97 -4.15 2.84 16.52
N GLY A 98 -4.77 1.72 16.15
CA GLY A 98 -4.10 0.49 15.78
C GLY A 98 -4.45 0.08 14.36
N PHE A 99 -3.44 -0.34 13.60
CA PHE A 99 -3.63 -0.92 12.27
C PHE A 99 -2.87 -2.23 12.16
N SER A 100 -3.43 -3.18 11.43
CA SER A 100 -2.73 -4.34 10.92
C SER A 100 -2.72 -4.26 9.41
N TYR A 101 -1.56 -4.46 8.80
CA TYR A 101 -1.43 -4.34 7.35
C TYR A 101 -0.58 -5.46 6.76
N ALA A 102 -0.72 -5.66 5.46
CA ALA A 102 0.06 -6.59 4.68
C ALA A 102 0.26 -6.07 3.26
N SER A 103 1.47 -6.26 2.73
CA SER A 103 1.68 -6.24 1.29
C SER A 103 1.44 -7.64 0.71
N ILE A 104 0.52 -7.73 -0.24
CA ILE A 104 0.08 -8.97 -0.88
C ILE A 104 0.59 -9.01 -2.33
N LEU A 105 1.01 -10.20 -2.75
CA LEU A 105 1.35 -10.45 -4.15
C LEU A 105 0.09 -10.35 -5.01
N ARG A 106 0.13 -9.56 -6.09
CA ARG A 106 -1.05 -9.26 -6.94
C ARG A 106 -1.77 -10.49 -7.49
N SER A 107 -1.06 -11.60 -7.71
CA SER A 107 -1.62 -12.87 -8.19
C SER A 107 -2.12 -13.77 -7.06
N SER A 108 -2.35 -13.21 -5.87
CA SER A 108 -2.78 -13.95 -4.69
C SER A 108 -4.07 -13.40 -4.12
N CYS A 109 -4.81 -14.27 -3.43
CA CYS A 109 -6.11 -13.94 -2.86
C CYS A 109 -7.08 -13.44 -3.94
N MET A 110 -7.03 -14.08 -5.12
CA MET A 110 -7.78 -13.65 -6.31
C MET A 110 -9.28 -13.91 -6.19
N SER A 111 -9.66 -14.98 -5.50
CA SER A 111 -11.06 -15.34 -5.30
C SER A 111 -11.67 -14.49 -4.19
N ASN A 112 -10.98 -14.40 -3.04
CA ASN A 112 -11.49 -13.67 -1.89
C ASN A 112 -10.36 -13.32 -0.91
N LEU A 113 -10.55 -12.23 -0.17
CA LEU A 113 -9.75 -11.89 1.00
C LEU A 113 -10.67 -11.41 2.13
N ILE A 114 -10.69 -12.18 3.21
CA ILE A 114 -11.47 -11.90 4.41
C ILE A 114 -10.53 -11.45 5.51
N VAL A 115 -10.94 -10.48 6.32
CA VAL A 115 -10.19 -10.02 7.49
C VAL A 115 -10.92 -10.45 8.76
N TYR A 116 -10.16 -10.94 9.74
CA TYR A 116 -10.62 -11.16 11.10
C TYR A 116 -9.80 -10.30 12.06
N VAL A 117 -10.47 -9.34 12.70
CA VAL A 117 -9.89 -8.53 13.79
C VAL A 117 -10.30 -9.07 15.16
N ASN A 118 -11.32 -9.93 15.21
CA ASN A 118 -11.78 -10.58 16.44
C ASN A 118 -10.66 -11.38 17.11
N GLU A 119 -10.68 -11.46 18.44
CA GLU A 119 -9.70 -12.21 19.24
C GLU A 119 -9.57 -13.67 18.81
N THR A 120 -10.70 -14.28 18.46
CA THR A 120 -10.78 -15.67 18.03
C THR A 120 -11.57 -15.78 16.75
N PHE A 121 -11.18 -16.72 15.90
CA PHE A 121 -12.01 -17.13 14.78
C PHE A 121 -11.91 -18.63 14.56
N ASN A 122 -12.97 -19.18 13.96
CA ASN A 122 -12.96 -20.53 13.40
C ASN A 122 -13.50 -20.44 11.98
N HIS A 123 -12.71 -20.89 11.02
CA HIS A 123 -13.07 -20.87 9.61
C HIS A 123 -12.94 -22.26 9.02
N HIS A 124 -13.93 -22.63 8.23
CA HIS A 124 -13.98 -23.87 7.48
C HIS A 124 -13.92 -23.55 5.99
N TRP A 125 -12.91 -24.06 5.33
CA TRP A 125 -12.82 -24.10 3.88
C TRP A 125 -13.25 -25.46 3.37
N ASP A 126 -14.18 -25.45 2.42
CA ASP A 126 -14.54 -26.59 1.59
C ASP A 126 -13.68 -26.55 0.32
N THR A 127 -12.84 -27.57 0.11
CA THR A 127 -11.92 -27.60 -1.04
C THR A 127 -12.55 -28.17 -2.30
N SER A 128 -13.86 -28.44 -2.31
CA SER A 128 -14.59 -28.84 -3.52
C SER A 128 -14.67 -27.73 -4.58
N ILE A 129 -14.42 -26.48 -4.20
CA ILE A 129 -14.38 -25.34 -5.12
C ILE A 129 -13.08 -25.38 -5.92
N ARG A 130 -13.19 -25.58 -7.24
CA ARG A 130 -12.01 -25.66 -8.12
C ARG A 130 -11.35 -24.31 -8.36
N ASN A 131 -10.02 -24.31 -8.42
CA ASN A 131 -9.19 -23.13 -8.72
C ASN A 131 -9.46 -21.92 -7.79
N ALA A 132 -9.94 -22.18 -6.58
CA ALA A 132 -10.04 -21.18 -5.53
C ALA A 132 -8.66 -20.73 -5.05
N ASP A 133 -8.52 -19.42 -4.89
CA ASP A 133 -7.37 -18.75 -4.29
C ASP A 133 -7.89 -17.75 -3.25
N GLU A 134 -8.18 -18.27 -2.06
CA GLU A 134 -8.82 -17.54 -0.97
C GLU A 134 -7.84 -17.24 0.15
N CYS A 135 -8.01 -16.09 0.79
CA CYS A 135 -7.16 -15.68 1.89
C CYS A 135 -7.96 -15.22 3.11
N ILE A 136 -7.38 -15.51 4.27
CA ILE A 136 -7.80 -14.98 5.57
C ILE A 136 -6.66 -14.16 6.12
N PHE A 137 -6.91 -12.89 6.39
CA PHE A 137 -6.01 -12.02 7.13
C PHE A 137 -6.45 -11.96 8.60
N PHE A 138 -5.79 -12.76 9.44
CA PHE A 138 -6.02 -12.78 10.88
C PHE A 138 -5.15 -11.72 11.55
N ALA A 139 -5.81 -10.64 11.96
CA ALA A 139 -5.17 -9.38 12.29
C ALA A 139 -5.62 -8.77 13.64
N PRO A 140 -5.89 -9.54 14.70
CA PRO A 140 -6.37 -8.98 15.95
C PRO A 140 -5.30 -8.10 16.64
N PRO A 141 -5.70 -7.06 17.38
CA PRO A 141 -4.77 -6.24 18.16
C PRO A 141 -4.37 -6.99 19.43
N ALA A 142 -3.43 -7.92 19.30
CA ALA A 142 -2.92 -8.73 20.40
C ALA A 142 -1.41 -8.92 20.29
N LYS A 143 -0.72 -8.99 21.43
CA LYS A 143 0.73 -9.22 21.47
C LYS A 143 1.12 -10.61 20.96
N HIS A 144 0.23 -11.58 21.15
CA HIS A 144 0.48 -12.98 20.87
C HIS A 144 -0.69 -13.56 20.10
N LYS A 145 -0.40 -14.17 18.95
CA LYS A 145 -1.37 -14.82 18.08
C LYS A 145 -0.95 -16.27 17.90
N LEU A 146 -1.92 -17.16 17.98
CA LEU A 146 -1.75 -18.60 17.85
C LEU A 146 -2.79 -19.12 16.87
N PHE A 147 -2.51 -20.28 16.28
CA PHE A 147 -3.48 -20.93 15.42
C PHE A 147 -3.37 -22.45 15.48
N LYS A 148 -4.48 -23.08 15.10
CA LYS A 148 -4.59 -24.51 14.87
C LYS A 148 -5.12 -24.73 13.46
N LEU A 149 -4.62 -25.78 12.82
CA LEU A 149 -5.03 -26.20 11.50
C LEU A 149 -5.33 -27.69 11.54
N ASP A 150 -6.49 -28.07 11.02
CA ASP A 150 -6.87 -29.46 10.78
C ASP A 150 -7.39 -29.54 9.35
N CYS A 151 -6.66 -30.25 8.50
CA CYS A 151 -6.97 -30.37 7.10
C CYS A 151 -6.91 -31.81 6.62
N ASN A 152 -7.75 -32.09 5.63
CA ASN A 152 -7.68 -33.27 4.80
C ASN A 152 -7.95 -32.82 3.37
N MET A 153 -6.88 -32.53 2.63
CA MET A 153 -6.91 -31.90 1.32
C MET A 153 -6.03 -32.74 0.40
N ALA A 154 -6.53 -33.23 -0.73
CA ALA A 154 -5.74 -34.14 -1.57
C ALA A 154 -4.50 -33.45 -2.17
N ASN A 155 -4.68 -32.69 -3.24
CA ASN A 155 -3.64 -31.90 -3.90
C ASN A 155 -3.78 -30.38 -3.64
N ASP A 156 -4.74 -29.99 -2.82
CA ASP A 156 -4.91 -28.60 -2.40
C ASP A 156 -3.98 -28.27 -1.24
N LYS A 157 -3.67 -26.99 -1.09
CA LYS A 157 -2.72 -26.51 -0.08
C LYS A 157 -3.22 -25.32 0.69
N VAL A 158 -2.87 -25.30 1.97
CA VAL A 158 -2.96 -24.11 2.81
C VAL A 158 -1.56 -23.58 3.07
N LEU A 159 -1.31 -22.35 2.61
CA LEU A 159 -0.08 -21.62 2.83
C LEU A 159 -0.27 -20.61 3.97
N ILE A 160 0.77 -20.43 4.76
CA ILE A 160 0.78 -19.47 5.88
C ILE A 160 1.89 -18.46 5.64
N TYR A 161 1.56 -17.18 5.85
CA TYR A 161 2.49 -16.06 5.75
C TYR A 161 2.41 -15.20 7.03
N ARG A 162 3.55 -14.92 7.63
CA ARG A 162 3.69 -14.13 8.88
C ARG A 162 4.55 -12.90 8.69
N ASP A 163 5.53 -12.96 7.78
CA ASP A 163 6.48 -11.87 7.58
C ASP A 163 6.26 -11.12 6.26
N ASN A 164 6.19 -11.85 5.15
CA ASN A 164 6.10 -11.25 3.83
C ASN A 164 5.44 -12.18 2.81
N MET A 165 4.43 -11.68 2.09
CA MET A 165 3.75 -12.42 1.03
C MET A 165 4.20 -12.00 -0.39
N VAL A 166 4.85 -10.83 -0.53
CA VAL A 166 5.22 -10.23 -1.82
C VAL A 166 6.15 -11.11 -2.64
N HIS A 167 7.10 -11.80 -1.99
CA HIS A 167 8.05 -12.69 -2.67
C HIS A 167 7.52 -14.11 -2.87
N ASN A 168 6.24 -14.36 -2.55
CA ASN A 168 5.64 -15.69 -2.52
C ASN A 168 6.42 -16.71 -1.67
N GLN A 169 7.15 -16.23 -0.65
CA GLN A 169 7.83 -17.08 0.31
C GLN A 169 6.87 -17.33 1.47
N PHE A 170 6.38 -18.56 1.57
CA PHE A 170 5.51 -18.96 2.68
C PHE A 170 6.37 -19.43 3.86
N ASP A 171 5.83 -19.19 5.04
CA ASP A 171 6.39 -19.65 6.31
C ASP A 171 6.17 -21.15 6.50
N ASP A 172 4.94 -21.60 6.22
CA ASP A 172 4.50 -22.97 6.37
C ASP A 172 3.56 -23.34 5.21
N SER A 173 3.55 -24.62 4.81
CA SER A 173 2.66 -25.18 3.78
C SER A 173 2.08 -26.50 4.27
N PHE A 174 0.79 -26.68 4.10
CA PHE A 174 0.05 -27.88 4.47
C PHE A 174 -0.65 -28.47 3.26
N GLU A 175 -0.40 -29.75 3.02
CA GLU A 175 -0.96 -30.57 1.95
C GLU A 175 -1.37 -31.93 2.55
N GLY A 176 -2.30 -32.64 1.90
CA GLY A 176 -2.75 -33.92 2.41
C GLY A 176 -3.58 -33.80 3.69
N LYS A 177 -3.45 -34.83 4.53
CA LYS A 177 -4.00 -34.84 5.88
C LYS A 177 -2.96 -34.30 6.86
N ALA A 178 -3.26 -33.17 7.51
CA ALA A 178 -2.40 -32.59 8.52
C ALA A 178 -3.20 -32.02 9.69
N ILE A 179 -2.67 -32.20 10.89
CA ILE A 179 -3.15 -31.54 12.10
C ILE A 179 -1.95 -30.82 12.72
N ALA A 180 -2.03 -29.50 12.79
CA ALA A 180 -0.99 -28.64 13.35
C ALA A 180 -1.56 -27.78 14.48
N ASP A 181 -0.86 -27.76 15.62
CA ASP A 181 -1.16 -26.89 16.76
C ASP A 181 0.05 -26.01 17.04
N TYR A 182 0.00 -24.76 16.57
CA TYR A 182 1.10 -23.83 16.73
C TYR A 182 1.06 -23.22 18.12
N LYS A 183 2.02 -23.65 18.95
CA LYS A 183 2.19 -23.18 20.33
C LYS A 183 3.10 -21.95 20.45
N ILE A 184 3.86 -21.65 19.40
CA ILE A 184 4.74 -20.47 19.34
C ILE A 184 3.88 -19.25 19.04
N ALA A 185 3.91 -18.27 19.93
CA ALA A 185 3.13 -17.06 19.81
C ALA A 185 3.79 -16.05 18.87
N TYR A 186 3.01 -15.52 17.93
CA TYR A 186 3.46 -14.51 16.96
C TYR A 186 2.93 -13.12 17.31
N SER A 187 3.74 -12.09 17.10
CA SER A 187 3.31 -10.70 17.26
C SER A 187 2.66 -10.13 16.00
N SER A 188 3.14 -10.55 14.82
CA SER A 188 2.62 -10.10 13.53
C SER A 188 1.25 -10.75 13.21
N PRO A 189 0.37 -10.07 12.46
CA PRO A 189 -0.78 -10.70 11.83
C PRO A 189 -0.38 -11.92 10.99
N ILE A 190 -1.35 -12.78 10.70
CA ILE A 190 -1.12 -14.02 9.95
C ILE A 190 -2.05 -14.03 8.74
N ILE A 191 -1.49 -14.30 7.56
CA ILE A 191 -2.28 -14.58 6.36
C ILE A 191 -2.30 -16.09 6.15
N PHE A 192 -3.50 -16.66 6.10
CA PHE A 192 -3.72 -18.01 5.61
C PHE A 192 -4.21 -17.91 4.17
N ARG A 193 -3.71 -18.75 3.28
CA ARG A 193 -4.10 -18.80 1.87
C ARG A 193 -4.43 -20.22 1.47
N LEU A 194 -5.67 -20.46 1.06
CA LEU A 194 -6.05 -21.70 0.41
C LEU A 194 -5.77 -21.59 -1.09
N GLN A 195 -5.11 -22.60 -1.65
CA GLN A 195 -5.02 -22.79 -3.08
C GLN A 195 -5.54 -24.18 -3.42
N THR A 196 -6.65 -24.24 -4.14
CA THR A 196 -7.18 -25.50 -4.65
C THR A 196 -6.71 -25.75 -6.08
N MET A 197 -6.41 -26.99 -6.42
CA MET A 197 -6.15 -27.42 -7.79
C MET A 197 -7.42 -27.95 -8.45
N HIS A 198 -7.30 -28.35 -9.72
CA HIS A 198 -8.42 -28.87 -10.50
C HIS A 198 -8.75 -30.32 -10.16
N ASP A 199 -8.78 -30.65 -8.87
CA ASP A 199 -9.01 -32.01 -8.40
C ASP A 199 -10.49 -32.26 -8.09
N SER A 200 -10.88 -33.53 -8.21
CA SER A 200 -12.28 -33.94 -8.00
C SER A 200 -12.55 -34.49 -6.60
N GLU A 201 -11.52 -34.64 -5.77
CA GLU A 201 -11.66 -35.23 -4.44
C GLU A 201 -12.10 -34.17 -3.42
N PRO A 202 -13.22 -34.37 -2.71
CA PRO A 202 -13.68 -33.44 -1.70
C PRO A 202 -12.72 -33.46 -0.48
N GLY A 203 -12.30 -32.28 -0.07
CA GLY A 203 -11.44 -32.08 1.11
C GLY A 203 -11.92 -30.90 1.97
N TYR A 204 -11.19 -30.67 3.05
CA TYR A 204 -11.46 -29.54 3.94
C TYR A 204 -10.19 -28.99 4.59
N ALA A 205 -10.27 -27.72 4.99
CA ALA A 205 -9.35 -27.11 5.95
C ALA A 205 -10.11 -26.33 7.02
N ASN A 206 -9.90 -26.71 8.28
CA ASN A 206 -10.36 -25.97 9.44
C ASN A 206 -9.19 -25.18 10.01
N ILE A 207 -9.38 -23.87 10.14
CA ILE A 207 -8.40 -22.98 10.75
C ILE A 207 -9.06 -22.31 11.94
N THR A 208 -8.40 -22.41 13.09
CA THR A 208 -8.84 -21.70 14.28
C THR A 208 -7.71 -20.82 14.78
N GLY A 209 -7.95 -19.50 14.83
CA GLY A 209 -7.00 -18.53 15.37
C GLY A 209 -7.44 -18.01 16.72
N TYR A 210 -6.46 -17.69 17.56
CA TYR A 210 -6.69 -17.18 18.91
C TYR A 210 -5.67 -16.13 19.28
N SER A 211 -6.12 -15.11 20.00
CA SER A 211 -5.32 -14.04 20.56
C SER A 211 -5.00 -14.32 22.02
N LYS A 212 -3.78 -13.96 22.43
CA LYS A 212 -3.33 -13.90 23.82
C LYS A 212 -2.85 -12.49 24.10
N GLU A 213 -3.19 -11.99 25.28
CA GLU A 213 -2.94 -10.60 25.68
C GLU A 213 -3.52 -9.60 24.66
N PRO A 214 -4.86 -9.59 24.50
CA PRO A 214 -5.51 -8.62 23.63
C PRO A 214 -5.28 -7.19 24.16
N MET A 215 -5.17 -6.25 23.25
CA MET A 215 -5.06 -4.82 23.55
C MET A 215 -6.43 -4.26 23.94
N LYS A 216 -6.43 -3.10 24.61
CA LYS A 216 -7.66 -2.41 25.00
C LYS A 216 -8.34 -1.78 23.78
N ASN A 217 -9.65 -1.56 23.85
CA ASN A 217 -10.45 -0.89 22.82
C ASN A 217 -10.36 -1.52 21.42
N GLN A 218 -10.20 -2.84 21.36
CA GLN A 218 -10.19 -3.55 20.10
C GLN A 218 -11.52 -3.38 19.35
N LEU A 219 -11.41 -3.23 18.04
CA LEU A 219 -12.51 -3.33 17.13
C LEU A 219 -12.81 -4.81 16.88
N ASN A 220 -14.09 -5.21 16.91
CA ASN A 220 -14.52 -6.51 16.43
C ASN A 220 -15.01 -6.38 15.00
N TYR A 221 -14.33 -7.07 14.08
CA TYR A 221 -14.69 -7.11 12.68
C TYR A 221 -14.36 -8.45 12.05
N TYR A 222 -15.31 -8.91 11.25
CA TYR A 222 -15.20 -10.03 10.35
C TYR A 222 -15.91 -9.66 9.05
N GLY A 223 -15.18 -9.71 7.94
CA GLY A 223 -15.78 -9.40 6.65
C GLY A 223 -14.77 -9.30 5.51
N PRO A 224 -15.27 -9.08 4.28
CA PRO A 224 -14.44 -8.89 3.10
C PRO A 224 -13.72 -7.54 3.13
N VAL A 225 -12.55 -7.46 2.50
CA VAL A 225 -11.88 -6.18 2.28
C VAL A 225 -12.60 -5.31 1.25
N VAL A 226 -12.73 -4.01 1.53
CA VAL A 226 -13.24 -3.04 0.55
C VAL A 226 -12.10 -2.66 -0.40
N THR A 227 -12.27 -2.92 -1.68
CA THR A 227 -11.27 -2.55 -2.68
C THR A 227 -11.45 -1.10 -3.11
N VAL A 228 -10.45 -0.26 -2.81
CA VAL A 228 -10.40 1.14 -3.21
C VAL A 228 -10.08 1.23 -4.70
N LYS A 229 -10.83 2.08 -5.40
CA LYS A 229 -10.54 2.38 -6.81
C LYS A 229 -9.53 3.53 -6.85
N PRO A 230 -8.37 3.37 -7.51
CA PRO A 230 -7.42 4.46 -7.66
C PRO A 230 -8.07 5.62 -8.40
N GLU A 231 -7.89 6.83 -7.88
CA GLU A 231 -8.27 8.03 -8.58
C GLU A 231 -7.28 8.36 -9.69
N ASP A 232 -7.78 8.99 -10.74
CA ASP A 232 -6.90 9.59 -11.73
C ASP A 232 -6.16 10.76 -11.07
N ILE A 233 -4.82 10.72 -11.09
CA ILE A 233 -4.02 11.88 -10.71
C ILE A 233 -4.44 13.00 -11.66
N LYS A 234 -5.19 13.97 -11.13
CA LYS A 234 -5.46 15.22 -11.82
C LYS A 234 -4.13 15.99 -11.83
N VAL A 235 -3.20 15.57 -12.70
CA VAL A 235 -2.00 16.33 -13.00
C VAL A 235 -2.51 17.68 -13.42
N LEU A 236 -2.32 18.66 -12.54
CA LEU A 236 -2.64 20.07 -12.66
C LEU A 236 -3.21 20.38 -14.06
N ARG A 237 -4.55 20.35 -14.18
CA ARG A 237 -5.25 21.04 -15.27
C ARG A 237 -4.95 22.52 -15.07
N ILE A 238 -3.73 22.93 -15.39
CA ILE A 238 -3.35 24.34 -15.51
C ILE A 238 -4.21 24.84 -16.65
N MET A 239 -5.32 25.48 -16.28
CA MET A 239 -6.18 26.31 -17.11
C MET A 239 -6.11 25.96 -18.61
N GLY A 240 -6.85 24.94 -19.04
CA GLY A 240 -7.16 24.73 -20.47
C GLY A 240 -5.99 24.35 -21.39
N VAL A 241 -4.79 24.07 -20.89
CA VAL A 241 -3.70 23.63 -21.76
C VAL A 241 -3.82 22.12 -22.00
N HIS A 242 -4.30 21.75 -23.18
CA HIS A 242 -4.36 20.37 -23.66
C HIS A 242 -3.00 19.67 -23.49
N TYR A 243 -3.03 18.43 -22.99
CA TYR A 243 -1.89 17.54 -22.67
C TYR A 243 -0.82 17.36 -23.77
N TYR A 244 -1.07 17.84 -24.99
CA TYR A 244 -0.11 17.87 -26.08
C TYR A 244 0.95 18.98 -25.95
N ALA A 245 0.72 20.03 -25.14
CA ALA A 245 1.64 21.17 -25.08
C ALA A 245 2.94 20.89 -24.31
N LEU A 246 2.91 20.04 -23.28
CA LEU A 246 4.07 19.69 -22.45
C LEU A 246 5.21 19.02 -23.24
N PRO A 247 4.97 17.97 -24.06
CA PRO A 247 6.03 17.42 -24.92
C PRO A 247 6.50 18.41 -26.00
N ILE A 248 5.62 19.31 -26.47
CA ILE A 248 5.99 20.33 -27.47
C ILE A 248 6.91 21.40 -26.86
N LEU A 249 6.61 21.88 -25.65
CA LEU A 249 7.45 22.84 -24.91
C LEU A 249 8.80 22.22 -24.50
N GLY A 250 8.81 20.94 -24.10
CA GLY A 250 10.05 20.23 -23.78
C GLY A 250 10.98 20.04 -24.99
N CYS A 251 10.41 19.91 -26.20
CA CYS A 251 11.18 19.77 -27.45
C CYS A 251 11.60 21.10 -28.07
N ALA A 252 11.02 22.23 -27.66
CA ALA A 252 11.30 23.54 -28.23
C ALA A 252 12.78 23.99 -28.11
N PRO A 253 13.48 23.80 -26.96
CA PRO A 253 14.91 24.15 -26.84
C PRO A 253 15.79 23.33 -27.78
N SER A 254 15.50 22.03 -27.93
CA SER A 254 16.24 21.13 -28.82
C SER A 254 16.04 21.50 -30.29
N ALA A 255 14.82 21.87 -30.70
CA ALA A 255 14.54 22.36 -32.05
C ALA A 255 15.20 23.72 -32.35
N LEU A 256 15.22 24.62 -31.36
CA LEU A 256 15.94 25.90 -31.47
C LEU A 256 17.45 25.70 -31.61
N LEU A 257 18.05 24.81 -30.81
CA LEU A 257 19.46 24.48 -30.92
C LEU A 257 19.81 23.86 -32.29
N LEU A 258 18.96 22.97 -32.79
CA LEU A 258 19.13 22.36 -34.11
C LEU A 258 19.07 23.40 -35.23
N THR A 259 18.10 24.32 -35.18
CA THR A 259 17.96 25.38 -36.20
C THR A 259 19.13 26.36 -36.17
N VAL A 260 19.62 26.75 -34.98
CA VAL A 260 20.82 27.58 -34.84
C VAL A 260 22.06 26.85 -35.39
N TRP A 261 22.19 25.55 -35.13
CA TRP A 261 23.31 24.75 -35.64
C TRP A 261 23.31 24.65 -37.17
N ILE A 262 22.15 24.35 -37.78
CA ILE A 262 21.99 24.33 -39.24
C ILE A 262 22.36 25.68 -39.84
N TYR A 263 21.89 26.78 -39.25
CA TYR A 263 22.21 28.13 -39.71
C TYR A 263 23.71 28.44 -39.62
N ALA A 264 24.36 28.11 -38.50
CA ALA A 264 25.79 28.31 -38.30
C ALA A 264 26.61 27.50 -39.34
N PHE A 265 26.23 26.25 -39.57
CA PHE A 265 26.88 25.38 -40.54
C PHE A 265 26.77 25.95 -41.98
N LEU A 266 25.58 26.38 -42.39
CA LEU A 266 25.37 27.00 -43.70
C LEU A 266 26.12 28.33 -43.85
N SER A 267 26.23 29.12 -42.78
CA SER A 267 26.97 30.39 -42.78
C SER A 267 28.48 30.17 -42.98
N ILE A 268 29.05 29.16 -42.33
CA ILE A 268 30.45 28.76 -42.53
C ILE A 268 30.68 28.27 -43.96
N MET A 269 29.80 27.41 -44.47
CA MET A 269 29.91 26.87 -45.84
C MET A 269 29.75 27.93 -46.93
N ARG A 270 29.05 29.04 -46.65
CA ARG A 270 28.86 30.15 -47.61
C ARG A 270 29.97 31.20 -47.57
N LYS A 271 30.86 31.19 -46.57
CA LYS A 271 32.02 32.08 -46.56
C LYS A 271 33.03 31.59 -47.61
N LYS A 272 33.08 32.26 -48.76
CA LYS A 272 34.25 32.19 -49.64
C LYS A 272 35.48 32.72 -48.89
N PRO A 273 36.67 32.14 -49.08
CA PRO A 273 37.89 32.65 -48.47
C PRO A 273 38.07 34.12 -48.87
N GLN A 274 38.24 34.99 -47.87
CA GLN A 274 38.67 36.36 -48.12
C GLN A 274 40.13 36.30 -48.60
N ASP A 275 40.38 36.73 -49.84
CA ASP A 275 41.74 37.00 -50.31
C ASP A 275 42.36 38.06 -49.40
N LYS A 276 43.37 37.66 -48.63
CA LYS A 276 44.19 38.56 -47.83
C LYS A 276 45.20 39.22 -48.75
N THR A 277 44.93 40.43 -49.21
CA THR A 277 45.98 41.30 -49.75
C THR A 277 46.80 41.83 -48.56
N GLU A 278 47.94 41.20 -48.33
CA GLU A 278 48.90 41.52 -47.27
C GLU A 278 49.81 42.67 -47.72
N ASN A 279 49.51 43.91 -47.33
CA ASN A 279 50.48 45.00 -47.34
C ASN A 279 51.10 45.11 -45.95
N GLN A 280 52.21 44.41 -45.72
CA GLN A 280 53.12 44.72 -44.61
C GLN A 280 54.21 45.65 -45.14
N THR A 281 54.13 46.93 -44.81
CA THR A 281 55.27 47.86 -44.92
C THR A 281 56.29 47.53 -43.84
N PRO A 282 57.58 47.39 -44.16
CA PRO A 282 58.63 47.24 -43.17
C PRO A 282 58.95 48.60 -42.56
N ILE A 283 59.02 48.67 -41.23
CA ILE A 283 59.52 49.85 -40.51
C ILE A 283 60.99 49.55 -40.13
N PRO A 284 61.96 50.37 -40.58
CA PRO A 284 63.32 50.39 -40.03
C PRO A 284 63.41 51.09 -38.68
#